data_AF-A0A2N1M9H5-F1
#
_entry.id   AF-A0A2N1M9H5-F1
#
_cell.length_a   1.000
_cell.length_b   1.000
_cell.length_c   1.000
_cell.angle_alpha   90.00
_cell.angle_beta   90.00
_cell.angle_gamma   90.00
#
_symmetry.space_group_name_H-M   'P 1'
#
loop_
_entity.id
_entity.type
_entity.pdbx_description
1 polymer ?
#
loop_
_entity_poly.entity_id
_entity_poly.type
_entity_poly.pdbx_seq_one_letter_code
_entity_poly.pdbx_strand_id
1 'polypeptide(L)'
;MNSIKQQHNKGSKKTDCKWHVNLSKLKNTDFVHITFIHPDHNHELLADNSIFATAFRRFDIFIMKEIEHAIVYSRYNAYTIRNLLQPLFPDQLFLTQDLSNAIQKIKQKH
;
A
#
# COMPACT_ATOMS: atom_id res chain seq x y z
N MET A 1 -10.16 -0.41 -28.97
CA MET A 1 -8.91 -1.00 -28.44
C MET A 1 -7.98 0.14 -28.10
N ASN A 2 -7.87 0.49 -26.82
CA ASN A 2 -7.00 1.58 -26.39
C ASN A 2 -5.59 1.05 -26.16
N SER A 3 -4.59 1.74 -26.71
CA SER A 3 -3.17 1.39 -26.61
C SER A 3 -2.71 1.30 -25.14
N ILE A 4 -1.87 0.32 -24.83
CA ILE A 4 -1.28 0.04 -23.51
C ILE A 4 -0.68 1.30 -22.84
N LYS A 5 -0.27 2.31 -23.63
CA LYS A 5 0.24 3.60 -23.13
C LYS A 5 -0.80 4.45 -22.40
N GLN A 6 -2.10 4.29 -22.68
CA GLN A 6 -3.16 5.11 -22.06
C GLN A 6 -3.57 4.63 -20.67
N GLN A 7 -3.26 3.39 -20.29
CA GLN A 7 -3.62 2.84 -18.97
C GLN A 7 -2.68 3.30 -17.85
N HIS A 8 -1.43 3.68 -18.18
CA HIS A 8 -0.45 4.16 -17.20
C HIS A 8 -0.67 5.63 -16.80
N ASN A 9 -1.43 6.38 -17.60
CA ASN A 9 -1.80 7.78 -17.36
C ASN A 9 -3.19 7.90 -16.72
N LYS A 10 -3.58 6.96 -15.87
CA LYS A 10 -4.65 7.23 -14.92
C LYS A 10 -4.06 8.24 -13.94
N GLY A 11 -4.30 9.53 -14.19
CA GLY A 11 -3.72 10.64 -13.43
C GLY A 11 -3.80 10.34 -11.95
N SER A 12 -2.65 10.00 -11.35
CA SER A 12 -2.55 9.98 -9.91
C SER A 12 -2.75 11.42 -9.47
N LYS A 13 -3.56 11.67 -8.43
CA LYS A 13 -3.78 13.01 -7.87
C LYS A 13 -2.48 13.72 -7.42
N LYS A 14 -1.33 13.07 -7.54
CA LYS A 14 0.00 13.50 -7.10
C LYS A 14 1.01 13.65 -8.24
N THR A 15 0.59 13.55 -9.52
CA THR A 15 1.48 13.86 -10.64
C THR A 15 1.90 15.34 -10.61
N ASP A 16 3.12 15.65 -11.02
CA ASP A 16 3.69 17.00 -11.03
C ASP A 16 3.89 17.66 -9.64
N CYS A 17 3.88 16.86 -8.57
CA CYS A 17 4.26 17.35 -7.25
C CYS A 17 5.78 17.62 -7.21
N LYS A 18 6.16 18.86 -6.91
CA LYS A 18 7.57 19.28 -6.85
C LYS A 18 8.29 18.77 -5.61
N TRP A 19 7.55 18.29 -4.62
CA TRP A 19 8.13 17.83 -3.37
C TRP A 19 9.16 16.73 -3.59
N HIS A 20 10.38 16.96 -3.13
CA HIS A 20 11.44 15.97 -3.15
C HIS A 20 12.54 16.29 -2.12
N VAL A 21 13.29 15.26 -1.74
CA VAL A 21 14.46 15.37 -0.87
C VAL A 21 15.64 14.74 -1.59
N ASN A 22 16.73 15.47 -1.72
CA ASN A 22 17.99 14.94 -2.23
C ASN A 22 18.85 14.48 -1.06
N LEU A 23 19.32 13.24 -1.15
CA LEU A 23 20.17 12.60 -0.16
C LEU A 23 21.53 12.29 -0.80
N SER A 24 22.60 12.49 -0.04
CA SER A 24 23.94 12.06 -0.42
C SER A 24 24.59 11.26 0.70
N LYS A 25 25.33 10.22 0.31
CA LYS A 25 26.22 9.50 1.23
C LYS A 25 27.62 9.58 0.66
N LEU A 26 28.53 10.21 1.37
CA LEU A 26 29.93 10.21 0.97
C LEU A 26 30.53 8.85 1.32
N LYS A 27 31.46 8.36 0.48
CA LYS A 27 32.09 7.04 0.66
C LYS A 27 32.81 6.88 1.99
N ASN A 28 33.25 7.99 2.58
CA ASN A 28 34.08 8.01 3.79
C ASN A 28 33.30 8.36 5.06
N THR A 29 31.96 8.41 4.97
CA THR A 29 31.09 8.76 6.10
C THR A 29 30.00 7.71 6.23
N ASP A 30 29.73 7.28 7.45
CA ASP A 30 28.65 6.32 7.72
C ASP A 30 27.26 6.96 7.68
N PHE A 31 27.19 8.29 7.58
CA PHE A 31 25.94 9.05 7.60
C PHE A 31 25.44 9.40 6.20
N VAL A 32 24.11 9.48 6.08
CA VAL A 32 23.41 10.04 4.92
C VAL A 32 23.08 11.50 5.25
N HIS A 33 23.42 12.40 4.33
CA HIS A 33 23.15 13.82 4.45
C HIS A 33 22.00 14.22 3.54
N ILE A 34 21.18 15.15 4.01
CA ILE A 34 20.21 15.84 3.15
C ILE A 34 20.93 17.01 2.48
N THR A 35 20.98 17.03 1.16
CA THR A 35 21.62 18.11 0.39
C THR A 35 20.64 19.18 -0.03
N PHE A 36 19.38 18.81 -0.25
CA PHE A 36 18.33 19.73 -0.69
C PHE A 36 16.94 19.19 -0.34
N ILE A 37 16.03 20.12 -0.05
CA ILE A 37 14.61 19.82 0.16
C ILE A 37 13.79 20.82 -0.64
N HIS A 38 12.90 20.33 -1.49
CA HIS A 38 11.81 21.11 -2.06
C HIS A 38 10.54 20.78 -1.26
N PRO A 39 10.07 21.65 -0.35
CA PRO A 39 8.98 21.31 0.57
C PRO A 39 7.59 21.46 -0.04
N ASP A 40 7.46 22.13 -1.18
CA ASP A 40 6.15 22.45 -1.73
C ASP A 40 5.42 21.22 -2.28
N HIS A 41 4.20 21.03 -1.78
CA HIS A 41 3.25 20.09 -2.32
C HIS A 41 2.20 20.82 -3.15
N ASN A 42 1.78 20.21 -4.25
CA ASN A 42 0.64 20.68 -5.05
C ASN A 42 -0.69 20.02 -4.64
N HIS A 43 -0.70 19.30 -3.52
CA HIS A 43 -1.83 18.55 -3.01
C HIS A 43 -1.83 18.59 -1.49
N GLU A 44 -3.01 18.40 -0.89
CA GLU A 44 -3.13 18.31 0.57
C GLU A 44 -2.36 17.10 1.13
N LEU A 45 -1.74 17.30 2.29
CA LEU A 45 -1.12 16.22 3.05
C LEU A 45 -2.14 15.71 4.08
N LEU A 46 -2.50 14.44 3.96
CA LEU A 46 -3.30 13.78 5.00
C LEU A 46 -2.38 13.51 6.19
N ALA A 47 -2.56 14.28 7.27
CA ALA A 47 -1.77 14.17 8.50
C ALA A 47 -2.06 12.89 9.31
N ASP A 48 -3.11 12.16 8.95
CA ASP A 48 -3.49 10.92 9.60
C ASP A 48 -2.57 9.77 9.16
N ASN A 49 -1.35 9.79 9.71
CA ASN A 49 -0.35 8.76 9.50
C ASN A 49 -0.81 7.39 10.03
N SER A 50 -1.86 7.30 10.86
CA SER A 50 -2.37 5.99 11.32
C SER A 50 -2.92 5.17 10.16
N ILE A 51 -3.53 5.81 9.15
CA ILE A 51 -4.07 5.16 7.96
C ILE A 51 -2.95 4.54 7.09
N PHE A 52 -1.76 5.13 7.09
CA PHE A 52 -0.67 4.77 6.17
C PHE A 52 0.55 4.15 6.85
N ALA A 53 0.62 4.21 8.18
CA ALA A 53 1.72 3.68 8.97
C ALA A 53 1.83 2.17 8.77
N THR A 54 3.06 1.71 8.59
CA THR A 54 3.41 0.31 8.28
C THR A 54 2.89 -0.68 9.33
N ALA A 55 2.68 -0.21 10.57
CA ALA A 55 2.08 -0.98 11.65
C ALA A 55 0.62 -1.38 11.38
N PHE A 56 -0.15 -0.56 10.65
CA PHE A 56 -1.55 -0.83 10.30
C PHE A 56 -1.74 -1.57 8.97
N ARG A 57 -0.66 -1.77 8.21
CA ARG A 57 -0.67 -2.58 6.97
C ARG A 57 -0.70 -4.08 7.25
N ARG A 58 -0.53 -4.50 8.50
CA ARG A 58 -0.63 -5.91 8.90
C ARG A 58 -2.02 -6.15 9.45
N PHE A 59 -2.76 -7.00 8.76
CA PHE A 59 -3.97 -7.59 9.32
C PHE A 59 -3.64 -8.38 10.57
N ASP A 60 -4.52 -8.31 11.56
CA ASP A 60 -4.43 -9.13 12.75
C ASP A 60 -4.59 -10.62 12.43
N ILE A 61 -4.39 -11.46 13.45
CA ILE A 61 -4.42 -12.92 13.28
C ILE A 61 -5.81 -13.45 12.91
N PHE A 62 -6.89 -12.81 13.35
CA PHE A 62 -8.26 -13.22 13.05
C PHE A 62 -8.59 -12.92 11.59
N ILE A 63 -8.26 -11.71 11.11
CA ILE A 63 -8.43 -11.34 9.71
C ILE A 63 -7.57 -12.23 8.80
N MET A 64 -6.32 -12.50 9.18
CA MET A 64 -5.43 -13.38 8.40
C MET A 64 -5.99 -14.81 8.29
N LYS A 65 -6.66 -15.32 9.33
CA LYS A 65 -7.31 -16.63 9.31
C LYS A 65 -8.49 -16.67 8.35
N GLU A 66 -9.32 -15.63 8.33
CA GLU A 66 -10.43 -15.53 7.38
C GLU A 66 -9.94 -15.43 5.93
N ILE A 67 -8.86 -14.66 5.68
CA ILE A 67 -8.20 -14.60 4.37
C ILE A 67 -7.67 -15.98 3.95
N GLU A 68 -7.01 -16.70 4.86
CA GLU A 68 -6.49 -18.04 4.57
C GLU A 68 -7.61 -19.02 4.23
N HIS A 69 -8.70 -19.01 5.00
CA HIS A 69 -9.87 -19.86 4.73
C HIS A 69 -10.47 -19.58 3.34
N ALA A 70 -10.64 -18.30 2.98
CA ALA A 70 -11.16 -17.87 1.68
C ALA A 70 -10.26 -18.28 0.49
N ILE A 71 -8.94 -18.33 0.69
CA ILE A 71 -7.98 -18.72 -0.36
C ILE A 71 -7.92 -20.25 -0.50
N VAL A 72 -7.73 -20.96 0.62
CA VAL A 72 -7.49 -22.41 0.65
C VAL A 72 -8.72 -23.18 0.19
N TYR A 73 -9.90 -22.80 0.69
CA TYR A 73 -11.12 -23.58 0.46
C TYR A 73 -11.98 -23.06 -0.70
N SER A 74 -11.87 -21.77 -1.05
CA SER A 74 -12.84 -21.13 -1.95
C SER A 74 -12.23 -20.42 -3.17
N ARG A 75 -10.89 -20.36 -3.28
CA ARG A 75 -10.15 -19.74 -4.39
C ARG A 75 -10.63 -18.32 -4.75
N TYR A 76 -11.05 -17.56 -3.75
CA TYR A 76 -11.59 -16.22 -3.98
C TYR A 76 -10.52 -15.22 -4.41
N ASN A 77 -10.92 -14.25 -5.23
CA ASN A 77 -10.06 -13.13 -5.61
C ASN A 77 -10.09 -12.04 -4.53
N ALA A 78 -9.15 -11.09 -4.58
CA ALA A 78 -9.02 -10.04 -3.57
C ALA A 78 -10.28 -9.18 -3.40
N TYR A 79 -11.06 -8.98 -4.46
CA TYR A 79 -12.32 -8.22 -4.40
C TYR A 79 -13.40 -8.98 -3.61
N THR A 80 -13.58 -10.27 -3.90
CA THR A 80 -14.51 -11.13 -3.15
C THR A 80 -14.09 -11.25 -1.68
N ILE A 81 -12.80 -11.42 -1.41
CA ILE A 81 -12.27 -11.47 -0.04
C ILE A 81 -12.58 -10.15 0.70
N ARG A 82 -12.35 -8.99 0.07
CA ARG A 82 -12.69 -7.69 0.66
C ARG A 82 -14.18 -7.58 1.02
N ASN A 83 -15.06 -8.00 0.13
CA ASN A 83 -16.50 -7.93 0.36
C ASN A 83 -16.99 -8.90 1.46
N LEU A 84 -16.28 -10.01 1.68
CA LEU A 84 -16.53 -10.92 2.79
C LEU A 84 -16.03 -10.36 4.11
N LEU A 85 -14.87 -9.70 4.11
CA LEU A 85 -14.24 -9.18 5.32
C LEU A 85 -14.85 -7.86 5.82
N GLN A 86 -15.27 -6.97 4.92
CA GLN A 86 -15.75 -5.64 5.31
C GLN A 86 -16.95 -5.69 6.29
N PRO A 87 -17.94 -6.60 6.15
CA PRO A 87 -19.01 -6.74 7.13
C PRO A 87 -18.54 -7.36 8.46
N LEU A 88 -17.50 -8.22 8.44
CA LEU A 88 -16.96 -8.89 9.64
C LEU A 88 -16.09 -7.95 10.47
N PHE A 89 -15.42 -7.01 9.81
CA PHE A 89 -14.49 -6.05 10.42
C PHE A 89 -14.81 -4.64 9.91
N PRO A 90 -15.92 -4.02 10.35
CA PRO A 90 -16.42 -2.76 9.78
C PRO A 90 -15.46 -1.60 9.94
N ASP A 91 -14.71 -1.57 11.05
CA ASP A 91 -13.75 -0.51 11.36
C ASP A 91 -12.38 -0.72 10.67
N GLN A 92 -12.18 -1.88 10.03
CA GLN A 92 -10.94 -2.17 9.33
C GLN A 92 -10.97 -1.61 7.91
N LEU A 93 -9.96 -0.80 7.59
CA LEU A 93 -9.69 -0.40 6.23
C LEU A 93 -8.98 -1.54 5.46
N PHE A 94 -9.63 -2.05 4.41
CA PHE A 94 -9.06 -3.06 3.53
C PHE A 94 -8.56 -2.44 2.22
N LEU A 95 -7.28 -2.09 2.18
CA LEU A 95 -6.63 -1.63 0.96
C LEU A 95 -6.31 -2.82 0.04
N THR A 96 -6.51 -2.63 -1.27
CA THR A 96 -6.24 -3.66 -2.29
C THR A 96 -4.81 -4.17 -2.24
N GLN A 97 -3.85 -3.28 -1.98
CA GLN A 97 -2.43 -3.64 -1.89
C GLN A 97 -2.15 -4.52 -0.68
N ASP A 98 -2.72 -4.19 0.49
CA ASP A 98 -2.49 -4.96 1.72
C ASP A 98 -3.14 -6.34 1.64
N LEU A 99 -4.35 -6.43 1.08
CA LEU A 99 -4.99 -7.70 0.74
C LEU A 99 -4.13 -8.55 -0.22
N SER A 100 -3.61 -7.93 -1.28
CA SER A 100 -2.75 -8.64 -2.24
C SER A 100 -1.47 -9.18 -1.58
N ASN A 101 -0.84 -8.39 -0.70
CA ASN A 101 0.33 -8.80 0.07
C ASN A 101 0.01 -9.96 1.02
N ALA A 102 -1.13 -9.90 1.72
CA ALA A 102 -1.58 -10.95 2.62
C ALA A 102 -1.85 -12.26 1.87
N ILE A 103 -2.55 -12.19 0.73
CA ILE A 103 -2.81 -13.34 -0.16
C ILE A 103 -1.49 -13.97 -0.62
N GLN A 104 -0.54 -13.17 -1.11
CA GLN A 104 0.76 -13.67 -1.56
C GLN A 104 1.52 -14.35 -0.42
N LYS A 105 1.50 -13.79 0.79
CA LYS A 105 2.17 -14.37 1.96
C LYS A 105 1.59 -15.72 2.35
N ILE A 106 0.28 -15.91 2.23
CA ILE A 106 -0.38 -17.20 2.49
C ILE A 106 -0.01 -18.21 1.40
N LYS A 107 -0.05 -17.80 0.13
CA LYS A 107 0.37 -18.64 -1.01
C LYS A 107 1.84 -19.05 -1.02
N GLN A 108 2.71 -18.37 -0.28
CA GLN A 108 4.10 -18.78 -0.11
C GLN A 108 4.29 -19.85 0.97
N LYS A 109 3.31 -20.02 1.85
CA LYS A 109 3.35 -20.99 2.96
C LYS A 109 2.73 -22.35 2.60
N HIS A 110 1.96 -22.40 1.51
CA HIS A 110 1.28 -23.58 0.95
C HIS A 110 1.78 -23.83 -0.45
#